data_AF-A0A521G8K9-F1
#
_entry.id   AF-A0A521G8K9-F1
#
_cell.length_a   1.000
_cell.length_b   1.000
_cell.length_c   1.000
_cell.angle_alpha   90.00
_cell.angle_beta   90.00
_cell.angle_gamma   90.00
#
_symmetry.space_group_name_H-M   'P 1'
#
loop_
_entity.id
_entity.type
_entity.pdbx_description
1 polymer ?
#
loop_
_entity_poly.entity_id
_entity_poly.type
_entity_poly.pdbx_seq_one_letter_code
_entity_poly.pdbx_strand_id
1 'polypeptide(L)'
;MIIKWEAFKEATDNNSIVKRSRGPQIERVDNALQAYWSGSKGTPQAHVLLLHGIIDACLGWLNKKKGKAIVTKGLFGKRVENKVFGKRKQAISSLANSALYDLNELLLIHDLYTADNRGKINFNNNKLRTLGMHGFGGDTRRHGKQTISMDSHYQIERTMYLHNKDKNKAKTSISANQVSDVFDGIKRQKITENNFNRPSFLAQQSQQEQNNFTNMANRTIQKVFRNGIDNLTMEEYTLLDQIANVGNQRRDFDVLSRNSRYAHMAIPGHDGLLYDVNNQLITTQTYAKDKEYPNLYAMDKYGNIIFKILDGLVQEADLPEGRAKANRFNHSSFNAAGDVICAGKITIKDGRLMGIDNDSGHYKPNRSQVHKCISILYHDGVDLSQCTVTITEYSREEYSYQERNRNRELVTITKVGNVKYTHLLPASKFVTNQNLKDPDCQRKLPMDA
;
A
#
# COMPACT_ATOMS: atom_id res chain seq x y z
N MET A 1 17.60 -19.11 15.39
CA MET A 1 17.13 -20.40 15.92
C MET A 1 15.66 -20.28 16.31
N ILE A 2 14.78 -20.86 15.50
CA ILE A 2 13.32 -20.92 15.75
C ILE A 2 12.98 -21.58 17.09
N ILE A 3 12.00 -20.99 17.78
CA ILE A 3 11.42 -21.52 19.02
C ILE A 3 10.91 -22.95 18.76
N LYS A 4 11.27 -23.89 19.63
CA LYS A 4 10.77 -25.27 19.59
C LYS A 4 9.24 -25.30 19.69
N TRP A 5 8.62 -26.26 19.00
CA TRP A 5 7.15 -26.36 18.93
C TRP A 5 6.49 -26.44 20.30
N GLU A 6 7.10 -27.14 21.24
CA GLU A 6 6.65 -27.34 22.61
C GLU A 6 6.61 -26.03 23.39
N ALA A 7 7.68 -25.22 23.28
CA ALA A 7 7.76 -23.92 23.92
C ALA A 7 6.73 -22.93 23.33
N PHE A 8 6.50 -22.98 22.02
CA PHE A 8 5.44 -22.18 21.39
C PHE A 8 4.04 -22.63 21.86
N LYS A 9 3.82 -23.95 21.97
CA LYS A 9 2.56 -24.52 22.43
C LYS A 9 2.26 -24.09 23.86
N GLU A 10 3.24 -24.20 24.76
CA GLU A 10 3.13 -23.74 26.14
C GLU A 10 2.84 -22.23 26.22
N ALA A 11 3.57 -21.41 25.47
CA ALA A 11 3.38 -19.95 25.47
C ALA A 11 2.01 -19.50 24.94
N THR A 12 1.31 -20.35 24.20
CA THR A 12 0.01 -20.05 23.58
C THR A 12 -1.16 -20.82 24.19
N ASP A 13 -0.90 -21.71 25.14
CA ASP A 13 -1.94 -22.43 25.86
C ASP A 13 -2.68 -21.51 26.85
N ASN A 14 -3.90 -21.87 27.19
CA ASN A 14 -4.75 -21.10 28.09
C ASN A 14 -4.63 -21.54 29.56
N ASN A 15 -3.80 -22.54 29.87
CA ASN A 15 -3.70 -23.21 31.18
C ASN A 15 -5.08 -23.54 31.80
N SER A 16 -6.13 -23.65 30.98
CA SER A 16 -7.47 -23.93 31.47
C SER A 16 -7.60 -25.43 31.71
N ILE A 17 -8.11 -25.79 32.88
CA ILE A 17 -8.36 -27.19 33.32
C ILE A 17 -9.13 -27.97 32.24
N VAL A 18 -10.04 -27.29 31.54
CA VAL A 18 -10.67 -27.83 30.33
C VAL A 18 -9.75 -27.54 29.14
N LYS A 19 -9.22 -28.60 28.50
CA LYS A 19 -8.49 -28.53 27.22
C LYS A 19 -9.39 -27.98 26.11
N ARG A 20 -9.58 -26.66 26.08
CA ARG A 20 -10.27 -25.98 24.99
C ARG A 20 -9.27 -25.81 23.85
N SER A 21 -9.70 -26.12 22.63
CA SER A 21 -8.90 -25.87 21.42
C SER A 21 -8.39 -24.41 21.41
N ARG A 22 -7.12 -24.21 21.06
CA ARG A 22 -6.51 -22.86 20.87
C ARG A 22 -7.14 -22.10 19.69
N GLY A 23 -8.02 -22.78 18.94
CA GLY A 23 -8.80 -22.26 17.83
C GLY A 23 -8.10 -22.47 16.49
N PRO A 24 -8.87 -22.50 15.38
CA PRO A 24 -8.38 -22.93 14.07
C PRO A 24 -7.31 -22.03 13.47
N GLN A 25 -7.10 -20.83 14.02
CA GLN A 25 -6.04 -19.92 13.55
C GLN A 25 -4.70 -20.21 14.21
N ILE A 26 -4.68 -20.68 15.46
CA ILE A 26 -3.44 -21.10 16.12
C ILE A 26 -3.03 -22.47 15.58
N GLU A 27 -3.98 -23.35 15.32
CA GLU A 27 -3.75 -24.64 14.67
C GLU A 27 -3.01 -24.52 13.33
N ARG A 28 -3.29 -23.47 12.54
CA ARG A 28 -2.52 -23.19 11.32
C ARG A 28 -1.04 -22.88 11.59
N VAL A 29 -0.75 -22.18 12.68
CA VAL A 29 0.62 -21.90 13.12
C VAL A 29 1.27 -23.18 13.65
N ASP A 30 0.52 -24.00 14.39
CA ASP A 30 1.00 -25.30 14.87
C ASP A 30 1.39 -26.22 13.72
N ASN A 31 0.53 -26.35 12.71
CA ASN A 31 0.76 -27.20 11.54
C ASN A 31 1.98 -26.72 10.75
N ALA A 32 2.14 -25.40 10.56
CA ALA A 32 3.32 -24.85 9.89
C ALA A 32 4.61 -25.14 10.67
N LEU A 33 4.57 -25.02 12.00
CA LEU A 33 5.73 -25.28 12.86
C LEU A 33 6.07 -26.78 12.90
N GLN A 34 5.06 -27.66 12.98
CA GLN A 34 5.25 -29.11 12.89
C GLN A 34 5.85 -29.51 11.55
N ALA A 35 5.36 -28.96 10.44
CA ALA A 35 5.90 -29.19 9.10
C ALA A 35 7.37 -28.76 9.00
N TYR A 36 7.74 -27.64 9.61
CA TYR A 36 9.14 -27.19 9.67
C TYR A 36 10.03 -28.19 10.40
N TRP A 37 9.61 -28.65 11.59
CA TRP A 37 10.41 -29.59 12.37
C TRP A 37 10.48 -30.99 11.75
N SER A 38 9.39 -31.50 11.17
CA SER A 38 9.40 -32.80 10.47
C SER A 38 10.16 -32.74 9.14
N GLY A 39 10.13 -31.58 8.46
CA GLY A 39 10.81 -31.34 7.19
C GLY A 39 12.25 -30.81 7.30
N SER A 40 12.79 -30.67 8.52
CA SER A 40 14.10 -30.05 8.81
C SER A 40 15.34 -30.80 8.27
N LYS A 41 15.14 -31.95 7.62
CA LYS A 41 16.17 -32.72 6.93
C LYS A 41 16.18 -32.48 5.41
N GLY A 42 15.44 -31.47 4.93
CA GLY A 42 15.27 -31.17 3.52
C GLY A 42 16.41 -30.36 2.92
N THR A 43 16.25 -30.01 1.64
CA THR A 43 17.14 -29.05 0.96
C THR A 43 16.97 -27.64 1.53
N PRO A 44 17.93 -26.72 1.34
CA PRO A 44 17.77 -25.32 1.70
C PRO A 44 16.49 -24.69 1.14
N GLN A 45 16.11 -25.03 -0.10
CA GLN A 45 14.88 -24.56 -0.73
C GLN A 45 13.62 -25.08 -0.01
N ALA A 46 13.63 -26.33 0.45
CA ALA A 46 12.54 -26.86 1.28
C ALA A 46 12.43 -26.09 2.60
N HIS A 47 13.56 -25.76 3.24
CA HIS A 47 13.58 -24.96 4.46
C HIS A 47 13.05 -23.54 4.22
N VAL A 48 13.44 -22.88 3.13
CA VAL A 48 12.90 -21.57 2.71
C VAL A 48 11.37 -21.60 2.63
N LEU A 49 10.80 -22.63 1.98
CA LEU A 49 9.35 -22.79 1.85
C LEU A 49 8.66 -23.00 3.20
N LEU A 50 9.25 -23.83 4.08
CA LEU A 50 8.70 -24.10 5.41
C LEU A 50 8.73 -22.83 6.29
N LEU A 51 9.81 -22.05 6.24
CA LEU A 51 9.94 -20.77 6.93
C LEU A 51 8.90 -19.75 6.45
N HIS A 52 8.70 -19.65 5.12
CA HIS A 52 7.61 -18.85 4.56
C HIS A 52 6.24 -19.29 5.09
N GLY A 53 6.00 -20.61 5.20
CA GLY A 53 4.77 -21.16 5.78
C GLY A 53 4.52 -20.71 7.22
N ILE A 54 5.56 -20.72 8.07
CA ILE A 54 5.48 -20.22 9.45
C ILE A 54 5.13 -18.73 9.46
N ILE A 55 5.84 -17.92 8.67
CA ILE A 55 5.65 -16.46 8.60
C ILE A 55 4.22 -16.15 8.14
N ASP A 56 3.74 -16.78 7.08
CA ASP A 56 2.39 -16.55 6.55
C ASP A 56 1.30 -16.97 7.53
N ALA A 57 1.46 -18.10 8.24
CA ALA A 57 0.53 -18.52 9.29
C ALA A 57 0.46 -17.50 10.44
N CYS A 58 1.61 -17.01 10.91
CA CYS A 58 1.70 -16.01 11.95
C CYS A 58 1.09 -14.67 11.52
N LEU A 59 1.43 -14.17 10.33
CA LEU A 59 0.88 -12.94 9.77
C LEU A 59 -0.63 -13.06 9.53
N GLY A 60 -1.12 -14.24 9.12
CA GLY A 60 -2.54 -14.54 8.97
C GLY A 60 -3.30 -14.40 10.30
N TRP A 61 -2.75 -14.98 11.37
CA TRP A 61 -3.30 -14.84 12.72
C TRP A 61 -3.31 -13.37 13.17
N LEU A 62 -2.17 -12.68 13.08
CA LEU A 62 -2.02 -11.29 13.50
C LEU A 62 -2.98 -10.36 12.76
N ASN A 63 -3.13 -10.56 11.44
CA ASN A 63 -4.04 -9.76 10.62
C ASN A 63 -5.51 -10.01 11.01
N LYS A 64 -5.93 -11.26 11.24
CA LYS A 64 -7.31 -11.58 11.67
C LYS A 64 -7.64 -11.07 13.07
N LYS A 65 -6.62 -10.81 13.88
CA LYS A 65 -6.75 -10.24 15.22
C LYS A 65 -6.47 -8.73 15.27
N LYS A 66 -6.18 -8.10 14.12
CA LYS A 66 -6.01 -6.65 14.01
C LYS A 66 -7.27 -5.94 14.53
N GLY A 67 -7.07 -4.91 15.35
CA GLY A 67 -8.16 -4.13 15.95
C GLY A 67 -8.85 -4.78 17.15
N LYS A 68 -8.58 -6.06 17.46
CA LYS A 68 -9.07 -6.65 18.71
C LYS A 68 -8.28 -6.06 19.88
N ALA A 69 -9.00 -5.41 20.79
CA ALA A 69 -8.39 -4.80 21.96
C ALA A 69 -7.90 -5.90 22.92
N ILE A 70 -6.68 -5.75 23.42
CA ILE A 70 -6.19 -6.53 24.57
C ILE A 70 -7.02 -6.18 25.80
N VAL A 71 -7.52 -4.94 25.88
CA VAL A 71 -8.37 -4.47 26.96
C VAL A 71 -9.79 -4.28 26.46
N THR A 72 -10.74 -5.06 26.98
CA THR A 72 -12.17 -4.89 26.69
C THR A 72 -12.87 -4.18 27.85
N LYS A 73 -13.98 -3.48 27.58
CA LYS A 73 -14.86 -2.98 28.64
C LYS A 73 -15.66 -4.16 29.18
N GLY A 74 -15.51 -4.46 30.46
CA GLY A 74 -16.34 -5.44 31.17
C GLY A 74 -17.74 -4.91 31.49
N LEU A 75 -18.58 -5.76 32.08
CA LEU A 75 -19.77 -5.32 32.83
C LEU A 75 -19.31 -4.22 33.81
N PHE A 76 -20.01 -3.10 33.89
CA PHE A 76 -19.62 -1.90 34.68
C PHE A 76 -18.49 -1.02 34.09
N GLY A 77 -18.08 -1.22 32.84
CA GLY A 77 -17.12 -0.34 32.18
C GLY A 77 -15.68 -0.46 32.70
N LYS A 78 -15.42 -1.37 33.66
CA LYS A 78 -14.07 -1.71 34.10
C LYS A 78 -13.28 -2.28 32.93
N ARG A 79 -12.04 -1.84 32.77
CA ARG A 79 -11.11 -2.38 31.77
C ARG A 79 -10.67 -3.78 32.20
N VAL A 80 -10.98 -4.79 31.40
CA VAL A 80 -10.55 -6.17 31.60
C VAL A 80 -9.50 -6.50 30.56
N GLU A 81 -8.29 -6.85 31.03
CA GLU A 81 -7.19 -7.26 30.16
C GLU A 81 -7.33 -8.75 29.79
N ASN A 82 -7.37 -9.04 28.49
CA ASN A 82 -7.27 -10.37 27.95
C ASN A 82 -5.80 -10.81 27.89
N LYS A 83 -5.27 -11.20 29.06
CA LYS A 83 -3.89 -11.66 29.23
C LYS A 83 -3.51 -12.78 28.27
N VAL A 84 -4.45 -13.69 27.99
CA VAL A 84 -4.26 -14.83 27.07
C VAL A 84 -4.02 -14.36 25.65
N PHE A 85 -4.81 -13.38 25.18
CA PHE A 85 -4.64 -12.79 23.87
C PHE A 85 -3.31 -12.01 23.77
N GLY A 86 -2.93 -11.27 24.80
CA GLY A 86 -1.64 -10.58 24.89
C GLY A 86 -0.46 -11.55 24.76
N LYS A 87 -0.43 -12.61 25.60
CA LYS A 87 0.59 -13.67 25.55
C LYS A 87 0.69 -14.32 24.18
N ARG A 88 -0.45 -14.73 23.59
CA ARG A 88 -0.50 -15.34 22.26
C ARG A 88 0.04 -14.40 21.18
N LYS A 89 -0.34 -13.13 21.21
CA LYS A 89 0.14 -12.13 20.26
C LYS A 89 1.66 -11.95 20.35
N GLN A 90 2.20 -11.90 21.57
CA GLN A 90 3.63 -11.83 21.81
C GLN A 90 4.36 -13.07 21.28
N ALA A 91 3.90 -14.27 21.63
CA ALA A 91 4.49 -15.53 21.18
C ALA A 91 4.48 -15.66 19.65
N ILE A 92 3.36 -15.33 19.00
CA ILE A 92 3.22 -15.38 17.53
C ILE A 92 4.10 -14.33 16.86
N SER A 93 4.20 -13.12 17.41
CA SER A 93 5.08 -12.08 16.85
C SER A 93 6.55 -12.47 16.99
N SER A 94 6.93 -13.03 18.13
CA SER A 94 8.28 -13.54 18.38
C SER A 94 8.65 -14.66 17.40
N LEU A 95 7.79 -15.66 17.26
CA LEU A 95 7.97 -16.76 16.30
C LEU A 95 8.13 -16.25 14.87
N ALA A 96 7.30 -15.29 14.44
CA ALA A 96 7.39 -14.72 13.10
C ALA A 96 8.72 -13.96 12.88
N ASN A 97 9.20 -13.20 13.88
CA ASN A 97 10.48 -12.50 13.80
C ASN A 97 11.65 -13.50 13.73
N SER A 98 11.64 -14.55 14.56
CA SER A 98 12.67 -15.59 14.53
C SER A 98 12.68 -16.34 13.19
N ALA A 99 11.50 -16.68 12.65
CA ALA A 99 11.41 -17.33 11.35
C ALA A 99 11.87 -16.42 10.21
N LEU A 100 11.61 -15.12 10.29
CA LEU A 100 12.08 -14.15 9.30
C LEU A 100 13.60 -13.96 9.35
N TYR A 101 14.18 -13.93 10.56
CA TYR A 101 15.64 -13.91 10.75
C TYR A 101 16.28 -15.18 10.17
N ASP A 102 15.82 -16.36 10.58
CA ASP A 102 16.36 -17.64 10.10
C ASP A 102 16.20 -17.77 8.57
N LEU A 103 15.11 -17.23 7.98
CA LEU A 103 14.91 -17.16 6.54
C LEU A 103 15.97 -16.27 5.86
N ASN A 104 16.21 -15.07 6.40
CA ASN A 104 17.20 -14.16 5.84
C ASN A 104 18.61 -14.79 5.85
N GLU A 105 19.02 -15.37 6.97
CA GLU A 105 20.30 -16.06 7.11
C GLU A 105 20.43 -17.22 6.12
N LEU A 106 19.41 -18.08 6.03
CA LEU A 106 19.43 -19.23 5.14
C LEU A 106 19.56 -18.82 3.66
N LEU A 107 18.87 -17.75 3.26
CA LEU A 107 18.95 -17.24 1.89
C LEU A 107 20.33 -16.68 1.56
N LEU A 108 20.99 -16.02 2.52
CA LEU A 108 22.35 -15.50 2.35
C LEU A 108 23.38 -16.64 2.25
N ILE A 109 23.31 -17.62 3.17
CA ILE A 109 24.26 -18.74 3.25
C ILE A 109 24.23 -19.61 1.99
N HIS A 110 23.07 -19.76 1.37
CA HIS A 110 22.89 -20.65 0.20
C HIS A 110 22.77 -19.92 -1.14
N ASP A 111 23.10 -18.62 -1.20
CA ASP A 111 22.98 -17.81 -2.41
C ASP A 111 21.58 -17.86 -3.06
N LEU A 112 20.55 -17.89 -2.21
CA LEU A 112 19.14 -17.89 -2.60
C LEU A 112 18.49 -16.51 -2.45
N TYR A 113 19.30 -15.48 -2.18
CA TYR A 113 18.88 -14.11 -1.92
C TYR A 113 18.44 -13.36 -3.20
N THR A 114 17.48 -13.94 -3.91
CA THR A 114 16.89 -13.37 -5.12
C THR A 114 16.07 -12.12 -4.81
N ALA A 115 15.84 -11.29 -5.84
CA ALA A 115 15.00 -10.11 -5.76
C ALA A 115 13.60 -10.37 -5.19
N ASP A 116 12.94 -11.45 -5.61
CA ASP A 116 11.62 -11.82 -5.11
C ASP A 116 11.66 -12.15 -3.61
N ASN A 117 12.68 -12.89 -3.16
CA ASN A 117 12.86 -13.22 -1.74
C ASN A 117 13.15 -11.98 -0.89
N ARG A 118 14.03 -11.08 -1.36
CA ARG A 118 14.33 -9.83 -0.66
C ARG A 118 13.09 -8.94 -0.51
N GLY A 119 12.34 -8.74 -1.59
CA GLY A 119 11.12 -7.94 -1.55
C GLY A 119 10.05 -8.56 -0.62
N LYS A 120 9.91 -9.90 -0.62
CA LYS A 120 9.04 -10.61 0.32
C LYS A 120 9.47 -10.44 1.78
N ILE A 121 10.77 -10.54 2.08
CA ILE A 121 11.31 -10.35 3.43
C ILE A 121 10.99 -8.95 3.93
N ASN A 122 11.32 -7.93 3.13
CA ASN A 122 11.07 -6.54 3.53
C ASN A 122 9.57 -6.28 3.73
N PHE A 123 8.73 -6.79 2.82
CA PHE A 123 7.27 -6.69 2.94
C PHE A 123 6.76 -7.34 4.24
N ASN A 124 7.23 -8.54 4.54
CA ASN A 124 6.83 -9.29 5.73
C ASN A 124 7.35 -8.63 7.01
N ASN A 125 8.56 -8.08 7.00
CA ASN A 125 9.12 -7.33 8.13
C ASN A 125 8.24 -6.12 8.49
N ASN A 126 7.94 -5.29 7.49
CA ASN A 126 7.08 -4.12 7.65
C ASN A 126 5.66 -4.47 8.09
N LYS A 127 5.11 -5.55 7.52
CA LYS A 127 3.80 -6.07 7.91
C LYS A 127 3.80 -6.61 9.33
N LEU A 128 4.84 -7.33 9.74
CA LEU A 128 5.00 -7.88 11.09
C LEU A 128 5.14 -6.77 12.13
N ARG A 129 6.01 -5.79 11.89
CA ARG A 129 6.14 -4.58 12.72
C ARG A 129 4.80 -3.86 12.87
N THR A 130 4.08 -3.69 11.77
CA THR A 130 2.75 -3.05 11.78
C THR A 130 1.73 -3.85 12.58
N LEU A 131 1.66 -5.17 12.45
CA LEU A 131 0.62 -5.97 13.10
C LEU A 131 0.97 -6.38 14.54
N GLY A 132 2.26 -6.60 14.82
CA GLY A 132 2.81 -7.06 16.09
C GLY A 132 2.83 -5.99 17.17
N MET A 133 3.17 -4.74 16.84
CA MET A 133 3.35 -3.66 17.83
C MET A 133 2.06 -3.13 18.47
N HIS A 134 0.87 -3.47 17.96
CA HIS A 134 -0.42 -2.92 18.43
C HIS A 134 -0.88 -3.48 19.81
N GLY A 135 -0.01 -3.67 20.80
CA GLY A 135 -0.38 -4.35 22.05
C GLY A 135 0.39 -3.99 23.32
N PHE A 136 1.61 -3.49 23.22
CA PHE A 136 2.42 -3.17 24.40
C PHE A 136 2.26 -1.70 24.79
N GLY A 137 1.15 -1.35 25.43
CA GLY A 137 0.98 -0.12 26.25
C GLY A 137 1.06 1.25 25.57
N GLY A 138 1.62 1.36 24.36
CA GLY A 138 1.70 2.61 23.59
C GLY A 138 0.33 2.99 23.05
N ASP A 139 -0.03 4.26 23.21
CA ASP A 139 -1.29 4.86 22.78
C ASP A 139 -1.61 4.53 21.31
N THR A 140 -2.40 3.46 21.11
CA THR A 140 -2.80 2.96 19.78
C THR A 140 -3.63 4.00 19.00
N ARG A 141 -4.15 5.04 19.68
CA ARG A 141 -4.88 6.14 19.04
C ARG A 141 -3.96 7.12 18.34
N ARG A 142 -2.70 7.27 18.77
CA ARG A 142 -1.75 8.22 18.16
C ARG A 142 -1.06 7.67 16.92
N HIS A 143 -0.95 6.34 16.77
CA HIS A 143 -0.19 5.74 15.68
C HIS A 143 -0.97 4.76 14.80
N GLY A 144 -2.26 4.53 15.06
CA GLY A 144 -3.15 3.92 14.08
C GLY A 144 -2.86 4.55 12.71
N LYS A 145 -2.35 3.73 11.78
CA LYS A 145 -1.99 4.19 10.44
C LYS A 145 -3.29 4.67 9.80
N GLN A 146 -3.52 5.99 9.82
CA GLN A 146 -4.57 6.65 9.05
C GLN A 146 -4.18 6.43 7.59
N THR A 147 -4.63 5.30 7.06
CA THR A 147 -4.56 5.02 5.65
C THR A 147 -5.65 5.86 4.99
N ILE A 148 -5.33 6.42 3.84
CA ILE A 148 -6.34 6.92 2.92
C ILE A 148 -6.80 5.77 2.05
N SER A 149 -8.11 5.58 2.05
CA SER A 149 -8.76 4.96 0.91
C SER A 149 -8.70 5.94 -0.25
N MET A 150 -8.70 5.39 -1.46
CA MET A 150 -8.89 6.22 -2.65
C MET A 150 -10.27 6.89 -2.58
N ASP A 151 -10.42 8.03 -3.27
CA ASP A 151 -11.70 8.72 -3.42
C ASP A 151 -12.81 7.72 -3.83
N SER A 152 -14.03 7.89 -3.30
CA SER A 152 -15.14 6.96 -3.46
C SER A 152 -15.40 6.59 -4.92
N HIS A 153 -15.25 7.58 -5.81
CA HIS A 153 -15.42 7.47 -7.27
C HIS A 153 -14.53 6.39 -7.89
N TYR A 154 -13.41 6.07 -7.24
CA TYR A 154 -12.41 5.13 -7.72
C TYR A 154 -12.41 3.82 -6.91
N GLN A 155 -13.10 3.73 -5.76
CA GLN A 155 -13.21 2.46 -5.02
C GLN A 155 -13.88 1.36 -5.85
N ILE A 156 -14.64 1.75 -6.86
CA ILE A 156 -15.20 0.84 -7.85
C ILE A 156 -14.12 0.20 -8.73
N GLU A 157 -13.00 0.87 -9.05
CA GLU A 157 -11.84 0.24 -9.72
C GLU A 157 -11.33 -0.94 -8.91
N ARG A 158 -11.23 -0.77 -7.58
CA ARG A 158 -10.83 -1.84 -6.66
C ARG A 158 -11.83 -2.98 -6.67
N THR A 159 -13.11 -2.65 -6.57
CA THR A 159 -14.18 -3.67 -6.53
C THR A 159 -14.20 -4.47 -7.83
N MET A 160 -14.02 -3.80 -8.98
CA MET A 160 -13.87 -4.42 -10.29
C MET A 160 -12.62 -5.29 -10.39
N TYR A 161 -11.47 -4.81 -9.95
CA TYR A 161 -10.25 -5.60 -9.90
C TYR A 161 -10.44 -6.88 -9.08
N LEU A 162 -11.04 -6.78 -7.89
CA LEU A 162 -11.31 -7.94 -7.03
C LEU A 162 -12.29 -8.91 -7.70
N HIS A 163 -13.34 -8.40 -8.33
CA HIS A 163 -14.31 -9.22 -9.07
C HIS A 163 -13.67 -9.97 -10.25
N ASN A 164 -12.79 -9.31 -11.01
CA ASN A 164 -12.07 -9.91 -12.14
C ASN A 164 -10.96 -10.88 -11.68
N LYS A 165 -10.37 -10.61 -10.51
CA LYS A 165 -9.34 -11.47 -9.91
C LYS A 165 -9.86 -12.86 -9.61
N ASP A 166 -11.06 -12.96 -9.04
CA ASP A 166 -11.69 -14.25 -8.71
C ASP A 166 -12.04 -15.06 -9.98
N LYS A 167 -12.13 -14.41 -11.14
CA LYS A 167 -12.39 -15.03 -12.45
C LYS A 167 -11.13 -15.38 -13.25
N ASN A 168 -9.94 -15.28 -12.66
CA ASN A 168 -8.64 -15.41 -13.35
C ASN A 168 -8.43 -14.43 -14.53
N LYS A 169 -9.21 -13.34 -14.61
CA LYS A 169 -9.10 -12.28 -15.64
C LYS A 169 -8.32 -11.05 -15.12
N ALA A 170 -7.51 -11.23 -14.07
CA ALA A 170 -7.03 -10.21 -13.14
C ALA A 170 -6.04 -9.17 -13.68
N LYS A 171 -5.70 -9.16 -14.98
CA LYS A 171 -4.64 -8.28 -15.51
C LYS A 171 -5.14 -6.90 -15.92
N THR A 172 -6.45 -6.73 -16.12
CA THR A 172 -7.03 -5.47 -16.59
C THR A 172 -8.16 -5.06 -15.66
N SER A 173 -8.02 -3.91 -14.99
CA SER A 173 -9.13 -3.26 -14.30
C SER A 173 -9.70 -2.17 -15.19
N ILE A 174 -11.01 -1.99 -15.10
CA ILE A 174 -11.72 -0.87 -15.71
C ILE A 174 -11.15 0.43 -15.16
N SER A 175 -10.88 1.37 -16.06
CA SER A 175 -10.36 2.70 -15.74
C SER A 175 -11.49 3.59 -15.26
N ALA A 176 -11.47 4.01 -14.00
CA ALA A 176 -12.40 5.05 -13.55
C ALA A 176 -12.10 6.39 -14.20
N ASN A 177 -10.89 6.62 -14.70
CA ASN A 177 -10.63 7.77 -15.56
C ASN A 177 -11.48 7.70 -16.84
N GLN A 178 -11.59 6.54 -17.50
CA GLN A 178 -12.45 6.40 -18.69
C GLN A 178 -13.92 6.61 -18.34
N VAL A 179 -14.40 6.02 -17.25
CA VAL A 179 -15.80 6.20 -16.84
C VAL A 179 -16.07 7.64 -16.40
N SER A 180 -15.11 8.30 -15.73
CA SER A 180 -15.19 9.72 -15.38
C SER A 180 -15.15 10.62 -16.61
N ASP A 181 -14.33 10.29 -17.63
CA ASP A 181 -14.28 11.04 -18.89
C ASP A 181 -15.62 10.96 -19.63
N VAL A 182 -16.23 9.77 -19.66
CA VAL A 182 -17.59 9.58 -20.18
C VAL A 182 -18.60 10.38 -19.36
N PHE A 183 -18.52 10.32 -18.04
CA PHE A 183 -19.39 11.09 -17.14
C PHE A 183 -19.27 12.60 -17.37
N ASP A 184 -18.06 13.13 -17.52
CA ASP A 184 -17.82 14.54 -17.79
C ASP A 184 -18.26 14.94 -19.21
N GLY A 185 -18.14 14.04 -20.19
CA GLY A 185 -18.68 14.22 -21.53
C GLY A 185 -20.21 14.28 -21.53
N ILE A 186 -20.83 13.39 -20.77
CA ILE A 186 -22.27 13.34 -20.51
C ILE A 186 -22.74 14.64 -19.82
N LYS A 187 -22.12 15.05 -18.70
CA LYS A 187 -22.44 16.28 -17.97
C LYS A 187 -22.34 17.53 -18.84
N ARG A 188 -21.33 17.61 -19.72
CA ARG A 188 -21.14 18.73 -20.64
C ARG A 188 -22.05 18.69 -21.86
N GLN A 189 -23.00 17.75 -21.92
CA GLN A 189 -23.87 17.48 -23.07
C GLN A 189 -23.10 17.24 -24.38
N LYS A 190 -21.81 16.90 -24.29
CA LYS A 190 -20.99 16.53 -25.45
C LYS A 190 -21.34 15.13 -25.96
N ILE A 191 -21.84 14.29 -25.05
CA ILE A 191 -22.40 12.97 -25.35
C ILE A 191 -23.91 13.06 -25.16
N THR A 192 -24.65 13.25 -26.25
CA THR A 192 -26.12 13.23 -26.27
C THR A 192 -26.62 11.81 -26.57
N GLU A 193 -27.90 11.52 -26.27
CA GLU A 193 -28.56 10.24 -26.60
C GLU A 193 -28.42 9.88 -28.09
N ASN A 194 -28.31 10.89 -28.97
CA ASN A 194 -28.13 10.72 -30.42
C ASN A 194 -26.68 10.53 -30.91
N ASN A 195 -25.66 10.76 -30.06
CA ASN A 195 -24.24 10.68 -30.46
C ASN A 195 -23.62 9.29 -30.20
N PHE A 196 -24.40 8.33 -29.71
CA PHE A 196 -23.98 6.93 -29.63
C PHE A 196 -24.03 6.29 -31.02
N ASN A 197 -23.00 6.49 -31.82
CA ASN A 197 -22.76 5.63 -32.97
C ASN A 197 -22.73 4.18 -32.46
N ARG A 198 -23.60 3.33 -33.02
CA ARG A 198 -23.74 1.94 -32.60
C ARG A 198 -22.35 1.28 -32.60
N PRO A 199 -21.93 0.69 -31.47
CA PRO A 199 -20.66 0.01 -31.41
C PRO A 199 -20.52 -1.00 -32.54
N SER A 200 -19.38 -0.99 -33.24
CA SER A 200 -19.08 -2.00 -34.26
C SER A 200 -19.16 -3.43 -33.70
N PHE A 201 -18.93 -3.62 -32.39
CA PHE A 201 -19.09 -4.92 -31.73
C PHE A 201 -20.56 -5.38 -31.65
N LEU A 202 -21.52 -4.45 -31.63
CA LEU A 202 -22.95 -4.76 -31.63
C LEU A 202 -23.47 -5.10 -33.03
N ALA A 203 -22.72 -4.81 -34.11
CA ALA A 203 -23.14 -5.10 -35.48
C ALA A 203 -23.34 -6.62 -35.74
N GLN A 204 -22.75 -7.48 -34.90
CA GLN A 204 -22.92 -8.94 -34.96
C GLN A 204 -24.05 -9.47 -34.05
N GLN A 205 -24.65 -8.62 -33.21
CA GLN A 205 -25.73 -9.01 -32.32
C GLN A 205 -27.11 -8.83 -32.97
N SER A 206 -28.10 -9.59 -32.50
CA SER A 206 -29.48 -9.44 -32.95
C SER A 206 -30.02 -8.03 -32.66
N GLN A 207 -30.97 -7.57 -33.48
CA GLN A 207 -31.57 -6.24 -33.29
C GLN A 207 -32.22 -6.06 -31.91
N GLN A 208 -32.73 -7.16 -31.33
CA GLN A 208 -33.30 -7.17 -29.98
C GLN A 208 -32.22 -6.91 -28.90
N GLU A 209 -31.05 -7.56 -29.01
CA GLU A 209 -29.93 -7.35 -28.08
C GLU A 209 -29.39 -5.91 -28.18
N GLN A 210 -29.29 -5.37 -29.39
CA GLN A 210 -28.89 -3.97 -29.62
C GLN A 210 -29.86 -2.99 -28.95
N ASN A 211 -31.17 -3.22 -29.07
CA ASN A 211 -32.20 -2.39 -28.45
C ASN A 211 -32.15 -2.50 -26.91
N ASN A 212 -31.97 -3.71 -26.38
CA ASN A 212 -31.83 -3.93 -24.94
C ASN A 212 -30.61 -3.22 -24.36
N PHE A 213 -29.45 -3.31 -25.03
CA PHE A 213 -28.24 -2.60 -24.63
C PHE A 213 -28.45 -1.09 -24.63
N THR A 214 -29.02 -0.54 -25.70
CA THR A 214 -29.29 0.91 -25.84
C THR A 214 -30.22 1.42 -24.73
N ASN A 215 -31.29 0.68 -24.43
CA ASN A 215 -32.23 1.03 -23.36
C ASN A 215 -31.55 1.02 -21.99
N MET A 216 -30.70 0.02 -21.72
CA MET A 216 -29.96 -0.09 -20.47
C MET A 216 -28.90 1.02 -20.34
N ALA A 217 -28.22 1.36 -21.43
CA ALA A 217 -27.24 2.44 -21.51
C ALA A 217 -27.89 3.78 -21.18
N ASN A 218 -29.02 4.10 -21.84
CA ASN A 218 -29.76 5.34 -21.59
C ASN A 218 -30.26 5.42 -20.14
N ARG A 219 -30.83 4.34 -19.59
CA ARG A 219 -31.23 4.31 -18.17
C ARG A 219 -30.06 4.57 -17.22
N THR A 220 -28.90 3.99 -17.52
CA THR A 220 -27.69 4.15 -16.72
C THR A 220 -27.19 5.59 -16.78
N ILE A 221 -27.08 6.17 -17.97
CA ILE A 221 -26.69 7.58 -18.17
C ILE A 221 -27.65 8.52 -17.41
N GLN A 222 -28.95 8.28 -17.49
CA GLN A 222 -29.94 9.09 -16.77
C GLN A 222 -29.80 8.98 -15.24
N LYS A 223 -29.46 7.80 -14.71
CA LYS A 223 -29.16 7.63 -13.28
C LYS A 223 -27.88 8.34 -12.87
N VAL A 224 -26.84 8.25 -13.69
CA VAL A 224 -25.57 8.95 -13.50
C VAL A 224 -25.78 10.47 -13.40
N PHE A 225 -26.62 11.05 -14.26
CA PHE A 225 -26.98 12.47 -14.20
C PHE A 225 -27.66 12.85 -12.88
N ARG A 226 -28.59 12.01 -12.39
CA ARG A 226 -29.40 12.32 -11.20
C ARG A 226 -28.62 12.10 -9.90
N ASN A 227 -27.86 11.01 -9.82
CA ASN A 227 -27.33 10.50 -8.56
C ASN A 227 -25.79 10.57 -8.49
N GLY A 228 -25.11 10.93 -9.57
CA GLY A 228 -23.65 10.83 -9.67
C GLY A 228 -23.16 9.38 -9.84
N ILE A 229 -21.85 9.25 -10.08
CA ILE A 229 -21.19 7.96 -10.37
C ILE A 229 -21.01 7.08 -9.12
N ASP A 230 -20.94 7.68 -7.93
CA ASP A 230 -20.78 6.96 -6.66
C ASP A 230 -21.95 6.01 -6.35
N ASN A 231 -23.12 6.25 -6.95
CA ASN A 231 -24.35 5.51 -6.69
C ASN A 231 -24.66 4.43 -7.74
N LEU A 232 -23.69 4.10 -8.60
CA LEU A 232 -23.89 3.07 -9.62
C LEU A 232 -23.68 1.67 -9.06
N THR A 233 -24.52 0.76 -9.53
CA THR A 233 -24.29 -0.67 -9.37
C THR A 233 -23.10 -1.12 -10.22
N MET A 234 -22.57 -2.31 -9.90
CA MET A 234 -21.46 -2.88 -10.65
C MET A 234 -21.80 -3.11 -12.14
N GLU A 235 -23.04 -3.52 -12.42
CA GLU A 235 -23.54 -3.75 -13.78
C GLU A 235 -23.61 -2.43 -14.58
N GLU A 236 -24.16 -1.38 -13.97
CA GLU A 236 -24.21 -0.03 -14.55
C GLU A 236 -22.82 0.53 -14.84
N TYR A 237 -21.87 0.33 -13.92
CA TYR A 237 -20.50 0.76 -14.13
C TYR A 237 -19.80 -0.03 -15.25
N THR A 238 -20.04 -1.35 -15.31
CA THR A 238 -19.57 -2.19 -16.42
C THR A 238 -20.12 -1.69 -17.75
N LEU A 239 -21.38 -1.28 -17.77
CA LEU A 239 -22.03 -0.75 -18.95
C LEU A 239 -21.43 0.60 -19.38
N LEU A 240 -21.15 1.51 -18.44
CA LEU A 240 -20.47 2.77 -18.76
C LEU A 240 -19.05 2.56 -19.29
N ASP A 241 -18.33 1.57 -18.76
CA ASP A 241 -17.03 1.19 -19.32
C ASP A 241 -17.16 0.62 -20.73
N GLN A 242 -18.13 -0.28 -20.96
CA GLN A 242 -18.42 -0.80 -22.30
C GLN A 242 -18.71 0.35 -23.28
N ILE A 243 -19.53 1.31 -22.86
CA ILE A 243 -19.83 2.58 -23.55
C ILE A 243 -18.55 3.38 -23.83
N ALA A 244 -17.68 3.58 -22.84
CA ALA A 244 -16.43 4.31 -22.98
C ALA A 244 -15.49 3.66 -24.02
N ASN A 245 -15.56 2.33 -24.13
CA ASN A 245 -14.74 1.52 -25.02
C ASN A 245 -15.30 1.40 -26.45
N VAL A 246 -16.52 1.90 -26.73
CA VAL A 246 -17.15 1.84 -28.06
C VAL A 246 -16.39 2.65 -29.12
N GLY A 247 -15.73 3.74 -28.71
CA GLY A 247 -15.05 4.67 -29.62
C GLY A 247 -13.54 4.80 -29.43
N ASN A 248 -12.96 4.13 -28.42
CA ASN A 248 -11.55 4.30 -28.04
C ASN A 248 -10.86 2.95 -27.86
N GLN A 249 -9.55 2.88 -28.14
CA GLN A 249 -8.72 1.76 -27.69
C GLN A 249 -8.84 1.65 -26.17
N ARG A 250 -9.15 0.44 -25.65
CA ARG A 250 -9.21 0.16 -24.20
C ARG A 250 -7.99 0.76 -23.49
N ARG A 251 -8.24 1.71 -22.59
CA ARG A 251 -7.24 2.23 -21.66
C ARG A 251 -7.29 1.41 -20.37
N ASP A 252 -7.08 0.10 -20.51
CA ASP A 252 -6.89 -0.76 -19.36
C ASP A 252 -5.66 -0.26 -18.58
N PHE A 253 -5.79 -0.11 -17.27
CA PHE A 253 -4.65 0.18 -16.41
C PHE A 253 -4.01 -1.11 -15.91
N ASP A 254 -2.69 -1.13 -15.89
CA ASP A 254 -1.90 -2.23 -15.34
C ASP A 254 -1.94 -2.15 -13.83
N VAL A 255 -2.48 -3.16 -13.17
CA VAL A 255 -2.45 -3.28 -11.70
C VAL A 255 -1.35 -4.26 -11.29
N LEU A 256 -0.47 -3.84 -10.39
CA LEU A 256 0.56 -4.74 -9.87
C LEU A 256 -0.07 -5.85 -9.03
N SER A 257 0.19 -7.10 -9.44
CA SER A 257 -0.08 -8.25 -8.59
C SER A 257 0.74 -8.15 -7.30
N ARG A 258 0.33 -8.87 -6.25
CA ARG A 258 1.08 -8.87 -4.97
C ARG A 258 2.56 -9.19 -5.16
N ASN A 259 2.90 -10.15 -6.01
CA ASN A 259 4.28 -10.57 -6.25
C ASN A 259 5.02 -9.55 -7.13
N SER A 260 4.35 -8.98 -8.13
CA SER A 260 4.93 -7.95 -9.00
C SER A 260 5.32 -6.69 -8.21
N ARG A 261 4.64 -6.40 -7.10
CA ARG A 261 5.00 -5.25 -6.24
C ARG A 261 6.35 -5.39 -5.59
N TYR A 262 6.77 -6.62 -5.26
CA TYR A 262 8.06 -6.84 -4.61
C TYR A 262 9.18 -6.29 -5.49
N ALA A 263 9.13 -6.54 -6.80
CA ALA A 263 10.11 -6.03 -7.77
C ALA A 263 10.19 -4.50 -7.86
N HIS A 264 9.22 -3.78 -7.30
CA HIS A 264 9.12 -2.33 -7.34
C HIS A 264 9.31 -1.68 -5.96
N MET A 265 9.73 -2.44 -4.95
CA MET A 265 9.96 -1.92 -3.60
C MET A 265 11.29 -1.19 -3.51
N ALA A 266 11.29 -0.02 -2.87
CA ALA A 266 12.52 0.58 -2.37
C ALA A 266 12.78 0.09 -0.94
N ILE A 267 14.00 -0.39 -0.70
CA ILE A 267 14.40 -1.08 0.52
C ILE A 267 15.50 -0.26 1.20
N PRO A 268 15.23 0.31 2.39
CA PRO A 268 16.25 1.01 3.18
C PRO A 268 17.40 0.08 3.57
N GLY A 269 18.63 0.49 3.27
CA GLY A 269 19.86 -0.12 3.76
C GLY A 269 20.27 0.44 5.12
N HIS A 270 21.22 -0.23 5.78
CA HIS A 270 21.76 0.21 7.07
C HIS A 270 22.61 1.48 6.98
N ASP A 271 23.04 1.84 5.77
CA ASP A 271 23.74 3.07 5.41
C ASP A 271 22.78 4.26 5.15
N GLY A 272 21.47 4.04 5.28
CA GLY A 272 20.42 5.01 5.02
C GLY A 272 20.13 5.27 3.55
N LEU A 273 20.71 4.48 2.63
CA LEU A 273 20.42 4.55 1.20
C LEU A 273 19.26 3.61 0.82
N LEU A 274 18.60 3.91 -0.29
CA LEU A 274 17.50 3.12 -0.86
C LEU A 274 18.02 2.21 -1.96
N TYR A 275 17.76 0.92 -1.79
CA TYR A 275 18.12 -0.14 -2.72
C TYR A 275 16.88 -0.72 -3.38
N ASP A 276 17.02 -1.20 -4.61
CA ASP A 276 16.01 -2.03 -5.24
C ASP A 276 16.07 -3.46 -4.68
N VAL A 277 15.26 -4.35 -5.26
CA VAL A 277 15.26 -5.75 -4.87
C VAL A 277 16.53 -6.52 -5.27
N ASN A 278 17.31 -6.01 -6.22
CA ASN A 278 18.56 -6.60 -6.69
C ASN A 278 19.79 -6.09 -5.93
N ASN A 279 19.60 -5.37 -4.81
CA ASN A 279 20.68 -4.70 -4.08
C ASN A 279 21.39 -3.59 -4.86
N GLN A 280 20.74 -3.01 -5.85
CA GLN A 280 21.29 -1.88 -6.59
C GLN A 280 20.76 -0.57 -5.99
N LEU A 281 21.64 0.43 -5.89
CA LEU A 281 21.23 1.78 -5.49
C LEU A 281 20.20 2.30 -6.49
N ILE A 282 19.08 2.78 -5.97
CA ILE A 282 18.01 3.30 -6.83
C ILE A 282 18.43 4.68 -7.32
N THR A 283 18.42 4.85 -8.65
CA THR A 283 18.44 6.17 -9.28
C THR A 283 17.21 6.28 -10.15
N THR A 284 16.29 7.15 -9.77
CA THR A 284 15.18 7.51 -10.63
C THR A 284 15.70 8.57 -11.60
N GLN A 285 15.84 8.22 -12.88
CA GLN A 285 16.37 9.16 -13.87
C GLN A 285 15.55 10.46 -13.87
N THR A 286 16.26 11.59 -13.88
CA THR A 286 15.70 12.94 -14.05
C THR A 286 16.27 13.49 -15.35
N TYR A 287 15.73 13.13 -16.51
CA TYR A 287 16.17 13.72 -17.79
C TYR A 287 14.96 13.83 -18.73
N ALA A 288 14.69 14.95 -19.41
CA ALA A 288 15.55 16.03 -19.88
C ALA A 288 15.40 17.36 -19.10
N LYS A 289 16.34 18.31 -19.31
CA LYS A 289 16.41 19.67 -18.72
C LYS A 289 15.09 20.45 -18.67
N ASP A 290 14.11 20.08 -19.48
CA ASP A 290 12.83 20.79 -19.64
C ASP A 290 11.59 19.88 -19.47
N LYS A 291 11.74 18.60 -19.11
CA LYS A 291 10.61 17.66 -18.96
C LYS A 291 10.78 16.80 -17.70
N GLU A 292 10.08 17.18 -16.65
CA GLU A 292 10.02 16.45 -15.39
C GLU A 292 9.09 15.22 -15.55
N TYR A 293 9.68 14.04 -15.72
CA TYR A 293 8.91 12.80 -15.71
C TYR A 293 8.65 12.38 -14.26
N PRO A 294 7.39 12.27 -13.84
CA PRO A 294 7.09 11.97 -12.45
C PRO A 294 7.33 10.48 -12.17
N ASN A 295 8.37 10.15 -11.40
CA ASN A 295 8.50 8.80 -10.86
C ASN A 295 7.45 8.63 -9.76
N LEU A 296 6.50 7.74 -10.00
CA LEU A 296 5.36 7.58 -9.11
C LEU A 296 5.76 6.71 -7.91
N TYR A 297 5.18 6.97 -6.74
CA TYR A 297 5.26 6.08 -5.60
C TYR A 297 3.93 5.93 -4.88
N ALA A 298 3.78 4.82 -4.17
CA ALA A 298 2.78 4.63 -3.14
C ALA A 298 3.42 3.92 -1.94
N MET A 299 3.10 4.40 -0.74
CA MET A 299 3.42 3.71 0.51
C MET A 299 2.21 2.91 0.97
N ASP A 300 2.31 1.58 1.01
CA ASP A 300 1.21 0.74 1.44
C ASP A 300 0.88 0.92 2.94
N LYS A 301 -0.23 0.35 3.40
CA LYS A 301 -0.65 0.38 4.81
C LYS A 301 0.34 -0.23 5.81
N TYR A 302 1.35 -0.95 5.34
CA TYR A 302 2.40 -1.55 6.17
C TYR A 302 3.67 -0.70 6.19
N GLY A 303 3.76 0.36 5.38
CA GLY A 303 4.92 1.24 5.28
C GLY A 303 5.89 0.84 4.16
N ASN A 304 5.53 -0.13 3.31
CA ASN A 304 6.35 -0.47 2.15
C ASN A 304 6.21 0.63 1.10
N ILE A 305 7.32 1.22 0.70
CA ILE A 305 7.36 2.13 -0.44
C ILE A 305 7.54 1.32 -1.73
N ILE A 306 6.60 1.52 -2.65
CA ILE A 306 6.61 0.92 -3.98
C ILE A 306 6.69 2.06 -4.97
N PHE A 307 7.61 1.99 -5.93
CA PHE A 307 7.83 3.03 -6.91
C PHE A 307 7.94 2.45 -8.31
N LYS A 308 7.70 3.27 -9.32
CA LYS A 308 7.87 2.88 -10.73
C LYS A 308 8.49 4.03 -11.48
N ILE A 309 9.62 3.75 -12.11
CA ILE A 309 10.20 4.62 -13.13
C ILE A 309 9.32 4.47 -14.37
N LEU A 310 8.78 5.58 -14.86
CA LEU A 310 7.94 5.59 -16.04
C LEU A 310 8.83 5.78 -17.26
N ASP A 311 9.22 4.66 -17.90
CA ASP A 311 10.00 4.69 -19.12
C ASP A 311 9.14 5.26 -20.27
N GLY A 312 9.49 6.46 -20.73
CA GLY A 312 9.00 7.03 -21.98
C GLY A 312 7.51 7.37 -22.04
N LEU A 313 7.11 8.53 -21.49
CA LEU A 313 6.13 9.32 -22.26
C LEU A 313 6.86 9.78 -23.52
N VAL A 314 6.83 8.96 -24.56
CA VAL A 314 6.90 9.51 -25.91
C VAL A 314 5.74 10.50 -25.95
N GLN A 315 6.04 11.78 -26.15
CA GLN A 315 4.96 12.75 -26.32
C GLN A 315 4.07 12.28 -27.46
N GLU A 316 2.77 12.54 -27.33
CA GLU A 316 1.82 12.41 -28.45
C GLU A 316 2.32 13.08 -29.74
N ALA A 317 3.24 14.04 -29.63
CA ALA A 317 3.84 14.80 -30.73
C ALA A 317 4.90 14.02 -31.56
N ASP A 318 5.57 12.99 -31.04
CA ASP A 318 6.66 12.28 -31.74
C ASP A 318 6.22 10.93 -32.34
N LEU A 319 4.93 10.61 -32.24
CA LEU A 319 4.36 9.40 -32.82
C LEU A 319 3.55 9.78 -34.06
N PRO A 320 3.72 9.07 -35.20
CA PRO A 320 2.89 9.28 -36.38
C PRO A 320 1.41 9.20 -35.98
N GLU A 321 0.66 10.22 -36.38
CA GLU A 321 -0.78 10.44 -36.14
C GLU A 321 -1.50 9.28 -35.42
N GLY A 322 -1.63 9.42 -34.10
CA GLY A 322 -2.75 8.84 -33.36
C GLY A 322 -2.50 7.63 -32.45
N ARG A 323 -1.26 7.30 -32.06
CA ARG A 323 -1.04 6.16 -31.13
C ARG A 323 0.02 6.37 -30.06
N ALA A 324 -0.13 7.39 -29.21
CA ALA A 324 0.55 7.35 -27.92
C ALA A 324 0.07 6.13 -27.13
N LYS A 325 0.99 5.24 -26.74
CA LYS A 325 0.75 4.30 -25.65
C LYS A 325 0.62 5.16 -24.39
N ALA A 326 -0.59 5.68 -24.14
CA ALA A 326 -0.91 6.35 -22.90
C ALA A 326 -0.42 5.45 -21.76
N ASN A 327 0.38 6.01 -20.86
CA ASN A 327 0.92 5.27 -19.75
C ASN A 327 -0.22 4.60 -18.98
N ARG A 328 -0.22 3.27 -18.95
CA ARG A 328 -1.26 2.45 -18.32
C ARG A 328 -1.06 2.32 -16.82
N PHE A 329 -0.17 3.10 -16.22
CA PHE A 329 0.21 2.97 -14.83
C PHE A 329 -0.04 4.25 -14.03
N ASN A 330 -0.90 4.14 -13.01
CA ASN A 330 -1.28 5.24 -12.11
C ASN A 330 -0.89 4.91 -10.66
N HIS A 331 -1.08 5.84 -9.72
CA HIS A 331 -0.85 5.53 -8.29
C HIS A 331 -1.71 4.37 -7.77
N SER A 332 -2.96 4.23 -8.25
CA SER A 332 -3.85 3.13 -7.88
C SER A 332 -3.35 1.76 -8.37
N SER A 333 -2.53 1.72 -9.42
CA SER A 333 -1.88 0.52 -9.94
C SER A 333 -0.95 -0.14 -8.90
N PHE A 334 -0.33 0.62 -8.01
CA PHE A 334 0.61 0.08 -7.03
C PHE A 334 -0.04 -0.84 -6.01
N ASN A 335 -1.27 -0.56 -5.58
CA ASN A 335 -1.90 -1.30 -4.48
C ASN A 335 -3.24 -1.91 -4.86
N ALA A 336 -3.49 -2.09 -6.17
CA ALA A 336 -4.79 -2.51 -6.69
C ALA A 336 -5.92 -1.68 -6.09
N ALA A 337 -5.75 -0.35 -6.13
CA ALA A 337 -6.67 0.63 -5.59
C ALA A 337 -6.93 0.51 -4.05
N GLY A 338 -6.12 -0.30 -3.34
CA GLY A 338 -6.23 -0.46 -1.88
C GLY A 338 -5.68 0.72 -1.09
N ASP A 339 -6.00 0.78 0.20
CA ASP A 339 -5.59 1.91 1.05
C ASP A 339 -4.07 2.05 1.16
N VAL A 340 -3.60 3.29 1.09
CA VAL A 340 -2.19 3.69 1.20
C VAL A 340 -2.01 4.61 2.40
N ILE A 341 -0.78 4.70 2.91
CA ILE A 341 -0.42 5.75 3.88
C ILE A 341 -0.26 7.07 3.13
N CYS A 342 0.41 7.04 1.99
CA CYS A 342 0.70 8.18 1.15
C CYS A 342 0.99 7.69 -0.28
N ALA A 343 0.88 8.58 -1.25
CA ALA A 343 1.24 8.36 -2.64
C ALA A 343 1.61 9.72 -3.24
N GLY A 344 2.34 9.73 -4.35
CA GLY A 344 2.77 10.96 -5.01
C GLY A 344 3.91 10.69 -5.97
N LYS A 345 4.82 11.64 -6.08
CA LYS A 345 6.05 11.55 -6.86
C LYS A 345 7.26 11.45 -5.94
N ILE A 346 8.28 10.74 -6.38
CA ILE A 346 9.51 10.52 -5.65
C ILE A 346 10.72 10.78 -6.54
N THR A 347 11.81 11.28 -5.97
CA THR A 347 13.10 11.43 -6.65
C THR A 347 14.18 10.81 -5.78
N ILE A 348 14.90 9.84 -6.33
CA ILE A 348 16.01 9.14 -5.67
C ILE A 348 17.24 9.24 -6.58
N LYS A 349 18.38 9.59 -5.99
CA LYS A 349 19.67 9.67 -6.70
C LYS A 349 20.72 8.88 -5.93
N ASP A 350 21.25 7.84 -6.56
CA ASP A 350 22.29 6.97 -5.98
C ASP A 350 21.87 6.45 -4.60
N GLY A 351 20.60 6.03 -4.50
CA GLY A 351 19.93 5.59 -3.28
C GLY A 351 19.52 6.70 -2.31
N ARG A 352 19.95 7.95 -2.48
CA ARG A 352 19.56 9.06 -1.61
C ARG A 352 18.18 9.57 -1.98
N LEU A 353 17.29 9.73 -0.99
CA LEU A 353 15.99 10.35 -1.21
C LEU A 353 16.16 11.87 -1.36
N MET A 354 15.95 12.38 -2.57
CA MET A 354 16.13 13.80 -2.91
C MET A 354 14.83 14.59 -2.83
N GLY A 355 13.70 13.95 -3.16
CA GLY A 355 12.41 14.62 -3.25
C GLY A 355 11.25 13.67 -3.07
N ILE A 356 10.19 14.15 -2.42
CA ILE A 356 8.93 13.41 -2.27
C ILE A 356 7.77 14.38 -2.13
N ASP A 357 6.64 14.08 -2.76
CA ASP A 357 5.43 14.89 -2.68
C ASP A 357 4.16 14.05 -2.44
N ASN A 358 3.01 14.72 -2.46
CA ASN A 358 1.68 14.11 -2.40
C ASN A 358 0.86 14.27 -3.71
N ASP A 359 1.50 14.58 -4.83
CA ASP A 359 0.83 14.77 -6.12
C ASP A 359 0.42 13.42 -6.72
N SER A 360 -0.68 12.88 -6.21
CA SER A 360 -1.03 11.46 -6.34
C SER A 360 -2.33 11.19 -7.09
N GLY A 361 -2.86 12.19 -7.80
CA GLY A 361 -4.16 12.11 -8.45
C GLY A 361 -5.31 11.86 -7.48
N HIS A 362 -5.75 10.60 -7.33
CA HIS A 362 -7.00 10.20 -6.65
C HIS A 362 -6.85 9.87 -5.17
N TYR A 363 -5.63 9.67 -4.69
CA TYR A 363 -5.37 9.45 -3.26
C TYR A 363 -5.32 10.77 -2.47
N LYS A 364 -4.84 11.85 -3.09
CA LYS A 364 -4.70 13.20 -2.51
C LYS A 364 -4.28 13.22 -1.03
N PRO A 365 -3.16 12.59 -0.64
CA PRO A 365 -2.77 12.56 0.76
C PRO A 365 -2.60 13.95 1.34
N ASN A 366 -3.13 14.18 2.54
CA ASN A 366 -2.98 15.48 3.21
C ASN A 366 -1.62 15.60 3.93
N ARG A 367 -1.34 16.78 4.50
CA ARG A 367 -0.10 17.07 5.25
C ARG A 367 0.22 16.03 6.33
N SER A 368 -0.77 15.55 7.10
CA SER A 368 -0.57 14.55 8.16
C SER A 368 -0.07 13.22 7.60
N GLN A 369 -0.53 12.86 6.40
CA GLN A 369 -0.15 11.61 5.73
C GLN A 369 1.22 11.67 5.10
N VAL A 370 1.57 12.81 4.49
CA VAL A 370 2.95 13.07 4.06
C VAL A 370 3.90 13.00 5.25
N HIS A 371 3.59 13.71 6.35
CA HIS A 371 4.39 13.65 7.57
C HIS A 371 4.57 12.21 8.08
N LYS A 372 3.51 11.40 8.03
CA LYS A 372 3.58 9.99 8.42
C LYS A 372 4.43 9.14 7.48
N CYS A 373 4.36 9.38 6.17
CA CYS A 373 5.24 8.77 5.18
C CYS A 373 6.71 9.03 5.52
N ILE A 374 7.07 10.30 5.71
CA ILE A 374 8.43 10.73 6.08
C ILE A 374 8.88 10.12 7.40
N SER A 375 8.00 10.10 8.41
CA SER A 375 8.31 9.51 9.72
C SER A 375 8.64 8.02 9.61
N ILE A 376 7.92 7.29 8.76
CA ILE A 376 8.19 5.87 8.52
C ILE A 376 9.55 5.70 7.85
N LEU A 377 9.84 6.46 6.80
CA LEU A 377 11.15 6.39 6.13
C LEU A 377 12.31 6.71 7.09
N TYR A 378 12.17 7.74 7.92
CA TYR A 378 13.15 8.09 8.95
C TYR A 378 13.37 6.94 9.96
N HIS A 379 12.28 6.37 10.48
CA HIS A 379 12.37 5.24 11.43
C HIS A 379 12.89 3.95 10.77
N ASP A 380 12.81 3.84 9.45
CA ASP A 380 13.39 2.75 8.67
C ASP A 380 14.87 2.99 8.35
N GLY A 381 15.44 4.11 8.82
CA GLY A 381 16.85 4.44 8.70
C GLY A 381 17.22 5.23 7.45
N VAL A 382 16.24 5.62 6.62
CA VAL A 382 16.51 6.40 5.39
C VAL A 382 17.12 7.75 5.74
N ASP A 383 18.21 8.12 5.07
CA ASP A 383 18.81 9.44 5.16
C ASP A 383 17.92 10.47 4.45
N LEU A 384 17.38 11.42 5.23
CA LEU A 384 16.50 12.47 4.75
C LEU A 384 17.19 13.85 4.68
N SER A 385 18.49 13.92 4.99
CA SER A 385 19.23 15.19 5.14
C SER A 385 19.19 16.09 3.89
N GLN A 386 19.02 15.50 2.71
CA GLN A 386 18.93 16.18 1.42
C GLN A 386 17.52 16.08 0.79
N CYS A 387 16.55 15.51 1.49
CA CYS A 387 15.20 15.32 0.97
C CYS A 387 14.40 16.64 1.02
N THR A 388 13.82 17.02 -0.10
CA THR A 388 12.80 18.07 -0.21
C THR A 388 11.41 17.46 -0.13
N VAL A 389 10.53 18.04 0.69
CA VAL A 389 9.14 17.58 0.82
C VAL A 389 8.22 18.67 0.29
N THR A 390 7.51 18.37 -0.79
CA THR A 390 6.53 19.28 -1.39
C THR A 390 5.13 18.83 -1.01
N ILE A 391 4.32 19.76 -0.50
CA ILE A 391 2.92 19.48 -0.15
C ILE A 391 2.04 20.33 -1.05
N THR A 392 1.24 19.65 -1.86
CA THR A 392 0.13 20.24 -2.62
C THR A 392 -1.11 20.19 -1.74
N GLU A 393 -1.65 21.35 -1.38
CA GLU A 393 -2.96 21.44 -0.75
C GLU A 393 -4.04 21.44 -1.83
N TYR A 394 -5.02 20.55 -1.70
CA TYR A 394 -6.16 20.48 -2.62
C TYR A 394 -7.32 21.27 -2.01
N SER A 395 -7.78 22.33 -2.70
CA SER A 395 -8.96 23.06 -2.26
C SER A 395 -10.20 22.16 -2.36
N ARG A 396 -11.18 22.38 -1.47
CA ARG A 396 -12.38 21.53 -1.36
C ARG A 396 -13.33 21.69 -2.55
N GLU A 397 -13.14 22.74 -3.37
CA GLU A 397 -14.03 23.13 -4.47
C GLU A 397 -13.59 22.56 -5.84
N GLU A 398 -12.38 21.99 -5.96
CA GLU A 398 -11.82 21.47 -7.21
C GLU A 398 -12.13 19.98 -7.44
N TYR A 399 -13.41 19.66 -7.66
CA TYR A 399 -13.88 18.32 -8.04
C TYR A 399 -14.06 18.13 -9.55
N SER A 400 -13.48 18.99 -10.39
CA SER A 400 -13.43 18.77 -11.84
C SER A 400 -11.99 18.50 -12.29
N TYR A 401 -11.83 17.49 -13.15
CA TYR A 401 -10.53 17.05 -13.70
C TYR A 401 -9.77 18.18 -14.45
N GLN A 402 -10.42 19.33 -14.72
CA GLN A 402 -9.94 20.38 -15.63
C GLN A 402 -9.22 21.57 -15.00
N GLU A 403 -9.16 21.74 -13.68
CA GLU A 403 -8.46 22.89 -13.07
C GLU A 403 -7.00 22.60 -12.69
N ARG A 404 -6.32 21.73 -13.45
CA ARG A 404 -4.93 21.32 -13.18
C ARG A 404 -3.89 22.46 -13.17
N ASN A 405 -4.22 23.68 -13.63
CA ASN A 405 -3.23 24.72 -13.93
C ASN A 405 -3.45 26.12 -13.32
N ARG A 406 -4.40 26.37 -12.39
CA ARG A 406 -4.61 27.77 -11.93
C ARG A 406 -4.46 28.07 -10.43
N ASN A 407 -4.70 27.14 -9.50
CA ASN A 407 -4.65 27.46 -8.07
C ASN A 407 -3.87 26.43 -7.22
N ARG A 408 -2.66 26.05 -7.66
CA ARG A 408 -1.76 25.26 -6.78
C ARG A 408 -1.03 26.21 -5.83
N GLU A 409 -1.44 26.27 -4.58
CA GLU A 409 -0.59 26.85 -3.54
C GLU A 409 0.49 25.82 -3.18
N LEU A 410 1.67 26.00 -3.78
CA LEU A 410 2.83 25.17 -3.50
C LEU A 410 3.42 25.60 -2.16
N VAL A 411 3.16 24.81 -1.11
CA VAL A 411 3.88 24.94 0.15
C VAL A 411 5.10 24.03 0.09
N THR A 412 6.22 24.56 -0.41
CA THR A 412 7.51 23.87 -0.37
C THR A 412 8.08 24.00 1.04
N ILE A 413 8.14 22.89 1.79
CA ILE A 413 8.82 22.84 3.07
C ILE A 413 10.23 22.31 2.78
N THR A 414 11.22 23.22 2.74
CA THR A 414 12.61 22.84 2.47
C THR A 414 13.36 22.57 3.77
N LYS A 415 14.12 21.46 3.74
CA LYS A 415 15.10 20.93 4.71
C LYS A 415 14.53 20.04 5.82
N VAL A 416 14.54 18.74 5.55
CA VAL A 416 14.44 17.68 6.56
C VAL A 416 15.84 17.42 7.13
N GLY A 417 16.34 18.35 7.96
CA GLY A 417 17.66 18.23 8.60
C GLY A 417 18.06 19.46 9.45
N ASN A 418 18.56 19.22 10.66
CA ASN A 418 18.77 20.19 11.76
C ASN A 418 17.62 21.17 12.05
N VAL A 419 16.40 20.79 11.69
CA VAL A 419 15.16 21.43 12.12
C VAL A 419 14.59 20.58 13.25
N LYS A 420 14.59 21.09 14.48
CA LYS A 420 13.68 20.59 15.52
C LYS A 420 12.26 20.68 14.93
N TYR A 421 11.52 19.58 14.94
CA TYR A 421 10.14 19.45 14.42
C TYR A 421 9.13 20.33 15.20
N THR A 422 9.34 21.64 15.28
CA THR A 422 8.51 22.58 16.06
C THR A 422 7.43 23.28 15.23
N HIS A 423 7.47 23.24 13.90
CA HIS A 423 6.54 24.00 13.05
C HIS A 423 5.44 23.20 12.35
N LEU A 424 5.24 21.92 12.69
CA LEU A 424 4.15 21.10 12.11
C LEU A 424 3.01 20.76 13.08
N LEU A 425 2.90 21.46 14.22
CA LEU A 425 1.76 21.33 15.14
C LEU A 425 1.08 22.69 15.36
N PRO A 426 -0.27 22.75 15.46
CA PRO A 426 -0.93 23.93 15.99
C PRO A 426 -0.44 24.16 17.42
N ALA A 427 -0.04 25.40 17.72
CA ALA A 427 0.45 25.86 19.01
C ALA A 427 -0.67 25.83 20.06
N SER A 428 -1.05 24.65 20.51
CA SER A 428 -1.73 24.49 21.78
C SER A 428 -1.39 23.11 22.34
N LYS A 429 -0.86 23.12 23.56
CA LYS A 429 -0.62 21.95 24.44
C LYS A 429 0.70 21.22 24.22
N PHE A 430 1.77 21.76 24.79
CA PHE A 430 2.72 20.93 25.55
C PHE A 430 3.06 21.59 26.88
N VAL A 431 2.83 20.82 27.96
CA VAL A 431 3.42 21.02 29.29
C VAL A 431 4.86 20.51 29.19
N THR A 432 5.81 21.39 29.49
CA THR A 432 7.24 21.06 29.56
C THR A 432 7.53 20.30 30.85
N ASN A 433 7.89 19.01 30.76
CA ASN A 433 8.62 18.33 31.83
C ASN A 433 10.11 18.59 31.63
N GLN A 434 10.62 19.65 32.25
CA GLN A 434 12.02 19.75 32.62
C GLN A 434 12.15 19.24 34.05
N ASN A 435 12.84 18.11 34.23
CA ASN A 435 13.66 17.72 35.40
C ASN A 435 13.68 16.21 35.55
N LEU A 436 14.64 15.55 34.90
CA LEU A 436 15.32 14.37 35.43
C LEU A 436 16.77 14.44 34.94
N LYS A 437 17.66 14.95 35.79
CA LYS A 437 19.10 14.66 35.72
C LYS A 437 19.30 13.39 36.53
N ASP A 438 19.72 12.31 35.88
CA ASP A 438 20.24 11.12 36.53
C ASP A 438 21.77 11.14 36.38
N PRO A 439 22.56 11.19 37.47
CA PRO A 439 24.02 11.30 37.40
C PRO A 439 24.77 9.97 37.19
N ASP A 440 24.12 8.80 37.14
CA ASP A 440 24.83 7.52 37.37
C ASP A 440 25.18 6.67 36.13
N CYS A 441 25.22 7.26 34.93
CA CYS A 441 25.61 6.53 33.71
C CYS A 441 26.92 7.04 33.10
N GLN A 442 28.02 6.92 33.84
CA GLN A 442 29.36 6.87 33.27
C GLN A 442 30.13 5.69 33.86
N ARG A 443 30.10 4.54 33.17
CA ARG A 443 31.14 3.50 33.31
C ARG A 443 31.76 3.20 31.95
N LYS A 444 33.06 3.45 31.95
CA LYS A 444 34.10 3.24 30.93
C LYS A 444 33.99 1.91 30.17
N LEU A 445 34.13 1.98 28.85
CA LEU A 445 34.69 0.90 28.04
C LEU A 445 36.22 1.11 27.97
N PRO A 446 37.05 0.06 28.09
CA PRO A 446 38.50 0.19 27.96
C PRO A 446 38.90 0.26 26.47
N MET A 447 39.82 1.17 26.17
CA MET A 447 40.58 1.18 24.91
C MET A 447 41.69 0.13 24.98
N ASP A 448 41.80 -0.62 23.88
CA ASP A 448 42.91 -1.38 23.33
C ASP A 448 44.16 -1.69 24.19
N ALA A 449 44.37 -3.00 24.40
CA ALA A 449 45.64 -3.71 24.22
C ALA A 449 45.33 -5.16 23.82
#